data_AF-A0A7Y7TNG5-F1
#
_entry.id   AF-A0A7Y7TNG5-F1
#
_cell.length_a   1.000
_cell.length_b   1.000
_cell.length_c   1.000
_cell.angle_alpha   90.00
_cell.angle_beta   90.00
_cell.angle_gamma   90.00
#
_symmetry.space_group_name_H-M   'P 1'
#
loop_
_entity.id
_entity.type
_entity.pdbx_description
1 polymer ?
#
loop_
_entity_poly.entity_id
_entity_poly.type
_entity_poly.pdbx_seq_one_letter_code
_entity_poly.pdbx_strand_id
1 'polypeptide(L)' 'MISDNASNKILVVDDDRDVLEMVSSLLIYWGHNVIACNNAQKAAEECRKGSICLIVSDVRMP' A
#
# COMPACT_ATOMS: atom_id res chain seq x y z
N MET A 1 -22.95 1.83 15.94
CA MET A 1 -22.08 2.85 15.35
C MET A 1 -20.95 2.12 14.66
N ILE A 2 -21.02 1.98 13.34
CA ILE A 2 -19.89 1.47 12.56
C ILE A 2 -19.06 2.71 12.30
N SER A 3 -17.91 2.82 12.96
CA SER A 3 -17.04 4.00 12.83
C SER A 3 -16.71 4.20 11.35
N ASP A 4 -17.03 5.37 10.83
CA ASP A 4 -16.52 5.90 9.57
C ASP A 4 -14.99 5.85 9.63
N ASN A 5 -14.41 4.76 9.12
CA ASN A 5 -12.98 4.57 9.08
C ASN A 5 -12.48 5.44 7.93
N ALA A 6 -12.19 6.71 8.22
CA ALA A 6 -11.68 7.70 7.28
C ALA A 6 -10.58 7.08 6.41
N SER A 7 -10.95 6.63 5.22
CA SER A 7 -10.09 6.35 4.05
C SER A 7 -8.68 5.83 4.37
N ASN A 8 -8.57 4.87 5.29
CA ASN A 8 -7.30 4.28 5.69
C ASN A 8 -6.74 3.46 4.52
N LYS A 9 -5.58 3.87 4.01
CA LYS A 9 -4.95 3.25 2.83
C LYS A 9 -3.89 2.24 3.25
N ILE A 10 -3.79 1.16 2.48
CA ILE A 10 -2.69 0.19 2.57
C ILE A 10 -1.65 0.58 1.53
N LEU A 11 -0.41 0.77 1.95
CA LEU A 11 0.71 1.01 1.05
C LEU A 11 1.43 -0.32 0.78
N VAL A 12 1.51 -0.72 -0.49
CA VAL A 12 2.28 -1.89 -0.93
C VAL A 12 3.55 -1.40 -1.63
N VAL A 13 4.70 -1.93 -1.25
CA VAL A 13 6.02 -1.53 -1.77
C VAL A 13 6.79 -2.76 -2.20
N ASP A 14 7.02 -2.89 -3.50
CA ASP A 14 7.75 -4.01 -4.10
C ASP A 14 8.36 -3.56 -5.43
N ASP A 15 9.63 -3.89 -5.69
CA ASP A 15 10.30 -3.53 -6.95
C ASP A 15 9.90 -4.47 -8.10
N ASP A 16 9.40 -5.67 -7.79
CA ASP A 16 8.77 -6.57 -8.74
C ASP A 16 7.33 -6.13 -9.05
N ARG A 17 7.08 -5.79 -10.32
CA ARG A 17 5.78 -5.29 -10.76
C ARG A 17 4.68 -6.35 -10.72
N ASP A 18 5.02 -7.61 -10.96
CA ASP A 18 4.05 -8.70 -11.00
C ASP A 18 3.55 -8.99 -9.58
N VAL A 19 4.46 -8.98 -8.59
CA VAL A 19 4.11 -9.10 -7.17
C VAL A 19 3.29 -7.90 -6.72
N LEU A 20 3.72 -6.69 -7.06
CA LEU A 20 3.02 -5.45 -6.72
C LEU A 20 1.58 -5.44 -7.25
N GLU A 21 1.36 -5.85 -8.51
CA GLU A 21 0.03 -5.94 -9.12
C GLU A 21 -0.83 -7.02 -8.48
N MET A 22 -0.28 -8.21 -8.25
CA MET A 22 -0.99 -9.33 -7.61
C MET A 22 -1.49 -8.95 -6.22
N VAL A 23 -0.60 -8.45 -5.35
CA VAL A 23 -0.92 -8.09 -3.96
C VAL A 23 -1.93 -6.93 -3.94
N SER A 24 -1.74 -5.92 -4.79
CA SER A 24 -2.66 -4.79 -4.88
C SER A 24 -4.05 -5.23 -5.31
N SER A 25 -4.15 -6.11 -6.31
CA SER A 25 -5.42 -6.62 -6.82
C SER A 25 -6.18 -7.43 -5.77
N LEU A 26 -5.49 -8.27 -4.99
CA LEU A 26 -6.08 -9.03 -3.88
C LEU A 26 -6.65 -8.12 -2.79
N LEU A 27 -5.90 -7.11 -2.36
CA LEU A 27 -6.32 -6.18 -1.33
C LEU A 27 -7.50 -5.31 -1.81
N ILE A 28 -7.48 -4.87 -3.07
CA ILE A 28 -8.61 -4.14 -3.69
C ILE A 28 -9.84 -5.04 -3.76
N TYR A 29 -9.67 -6.30 -4.16
CA TYR A 29 -10.76 -7.28 -4.21
C TYR A 29 -11.42 -7.50 -2.84
N TRP A 30 -10.65 -7.43 -1.76
CA TRP A 30 -11.16 -7.48 -0.38
C TRP A 30 -11.78 -6.16 0.12
N GLY A 31 -11.82 -5.12 -0.71
CA GLY A 31 -12.46 -3.85 -0.40
C GLY A 31 -11.54 -2.84 0.30
N HIS A 32 -10.22 -3.04 0.26
CA HIS A 32 -9.27 -2.08 0.80
C HIS A 32 -8.87 -1.00 -0.23
N ASN A 33 -8.56 0.19 0.27
CA ASN A 33 -7.95 1.25 -0.53
C ASN A 33 -6.43 1.03 -0.56
N VAL A 34 -5.87 0.78 -1.74
CA VAL A 34 -4.45 0.44 -1.90
C VAL A 34 -3.69 1.54 -2.63
N ILE A 35 -2.49 1.84 -2.16
CA ILE A 35 -1.46 2.60 -2.87
C ILE A 35 -0.32 1.63 -3.18
N ALA A 36 0.06 1.52 -4.44
CA ALA A 36 1.17 0.69 -4.88
C ALA A 36 2.38 1.58 -5.22
N CYS A 37 3.56 1.24 -4.68
CA CYS A 37 4.83 1.93 -4.96
C CYS A 37 5.89 0.92 -5.37
N ASN A 38 6.62 1.22 -6.44
CA ASN A 38 7.69 0.35 -6.92
C ASN A 38 9.09 0.75 -6.45
N ASN A 39 9.17 1.64 -5.46
CA ASN A 39 10.42 2.10 -4.86
C ASN A 39 10.16 2.77 -3.52
N ALA A 40 11.19 2.79 -2.67
CA ALA A 40 11.15 3.35 -1.33
C ALA A 40 10.91 4.87 -1.30
N GLN A 41 11.33 5.61 -2.32
CA GLN A 41 11.25 7.07 -2.34
C GLN A 41 9.80 7.56 -2.48
N LYS A 42 9.05 6.99 -3.43
CA LYS A 42 7.61 7.20 -3.57
C LYS A 42 6.85 6.72 -2.34
N ALA A 43 7.21 5.55 -1.81
CA ALA A 43 6.60 5.02 -0.58
C ALA A 43 6.75 6.01 0.59
N ALA A 44 7.94 6.57 0.78
CA ALA A 44 8.20 7.58 1.81
C ALA A 44 7.42 8.89 1.59
N GLU A 45 7.21 9.32 0.34
CA GLU A 45 6.36 10.47 0.02
C GLU A 45 4.89 10.22 0.40
N GLU A 46 4.36 9.03 0.12
CA GLU A 46 2.98 8.67 0.47
C GLU A 46 2.81 8.55 1.99
N CYS A 47 3.78 7.97 2.70
CA CYS A 47 3.77 7.90 4.16
C CYS A 47 3.68 9.29 4.82
N ARG A 48 4.39 10.29 4.27
CA ARG A 48 4.36 11.67 4.78
C ARG A 48 2.99 12.35 4.64
N LYS A 49 2.11 11.86 3.77
CA LYS A 49 0.74 12.39 3.62
C LYS A 49 -0.20 11.96 4.77
N GLY A 50 0.22 11.02 5.62
CA GLY A 50 -0.46 10.69 6.88
C GLY A 50 -1.78 9.90 6.74
N SER A 51 -2.04 9.26 5.60
CA SER A 51 -3.29 8.52 5.33
C SER A 51 -3.11 7.00 5.24
N ILE A 52 -1.95 6.48 5.65
CA ILE A 52 -1.61 5.06 5.56
C ILE A 52 -1.76 4.40 6.93
N CYS A 53 -2.49 3.30 6.99
CA CYS A 53 -2.69 2.51 8.21
C CYS A 53 -1.84 1.24 8.28
N LEU A 54 -1.38 0.74 7.12
CA LEU A 54 -0.61 -0.49 6.98
C LEU A 54 0.35 -0.37 5.80
N ILE A 55 1.58 -0.84 5.99
CA ILE A 55 2.59 -0.94 4.93
C ILE A 55 2.94 -2.41 4.75
N VAL A 56 2.86 -2.89 3.51
CA VAL A 56 3.37 -4.19 3.06
C VAL A 56 4.56 -3.90 2.19
N SER A 57 5.77 -4.24 2.64
CA SER A 57 7.01 -3.97 1.90
C SER A 57 7.79 -5.26 1.73
N ASP A 58 8.40 -5.45 0.57
CA ASP A 58 9.47 -6.43 0.46
C ASP A 58 10.67 -6.00 1.32
N VAL A 59 11.30 -6.99 1.97
CA VAL A 59 12.45 -6.81 2.87
C VAL A 59 13.76 -6.83 2.07
N ARG A 60 13.72 -7.34 0.84
CA ARG A 60 14.87 -7.52 -0.05
C ARG A 60 14.78 -6.60 -1.27
N MET A 61 14.34 -5.37 -1.07
CA MET A 61 14.57 -4.32 -2.07
C MET A 61 16.08 -3.96 -2.10
N PRO A 62 16.72 -3.91 -3.29
CA PRO A 62 18.10 -3.46 -3.43
C PRO A 62 18.32 -1.97 -3.04
#